data_AF-A0A3D1M4H0-F1
#
_entry.id   AF-A0A3D1M4H0-F1
#
_cell.length_a   1.000
_cell.length_b   1.000
_cell.length_c   1.000
_cell.angle_alpha   90.00
_cell.angle_beta   90.00
_cell.angle_gamma   90.00
#
_symmetry.space_group_name_H-M   'P 1'
#
loop_
_entity.id
_entity.type
_entity.pdbx_description
1 polymer ?
#
loop_
_entity_poly.entity_id
_entity_poly.type
_entity_poly.pdbx_seq_one_letter_code
_entity_poly.pdbx_strand_id
1 'polypeptide(L)'
;MKPSNVIRRPDGKLALIDFGIAREYKEESGLDTVILGTEGYAAPEQHGTGQSDQRSDIFALGMTLIHLLTGTDPKHDPYLYRVHPLRKTCEGISEGMESILNKCTAFRPEDRYQNCLELKKDLENPGKLSAVRKRKKKRKQLLCSAFCISLVLSVFGGIVLHAGGEWERSREYRSLLSVPFTVPCRKRVQGYKKAIELEEKRPEAYLKLLQAWQEEGAFTEKESLYFTNAYNRNLWYFREDDPQVLELNYQAGVTFLYLYTGGDGSFRNRILKSDPFFRRVTGSGCEEYANYSLSETYCLLGDFYKKYVCNAVGVYEPGKKDYTNLLQSFHLCLQETESSRHDGADYVGLLMDREMLHILNDQRRGLAAEQISLAKVLNLVSEIRQDAGKRRAVQNKSSALQAEIFSDCETCKKNISRTYENFKGLEAGS
;
A
#
# COMPACT_ATOMS: atom_id res chain seq x y z
N MET A 1 74.60 -0.26 14.97
CA MET A 1 74.42 1.19 15.21
C MET A 1 74.48 1.50 16.71
N LYS A 2 75.22 2.54 17.12
CA LYS A 2 75.42 2.94 18.53
C LYS A 2 75.61 4.46 18.62
N PRO A 3 75.42 5.11 19.79
CA PRO A 3 75.53 6.56 19.92
C PRO A 3 76.86 7.15 19.41
N SER A 4 77.99 6.47 19.65
CA SER A 4 79.31 6.95 19.17
C SER A 4 79.48 6.94 17.65
N ASN A 5 78.58 6.28 16.91
CA ASN A 5 78.55 6.30 15.44
C ASN A 5 77.52 7.34 14.90
N VAL A 6 76.99 8.20 15.76
CA VAL A 6 76.07 9.29 15.41
C VAL A 6 76.68 10.62 15.83
N ILE A 7 77.00 11.49 14.87
CA ILE A 7 77.50 12.84 15.14
C ILE A 7 76.37 13.86 14.99
N ARG A 8 76.27 14.78 15.96
CA ARG A 8 75.47 15.99 15.83
C ARG A 8 76.31 17.08 15.15
N ARG A 9 75.90 17.48 13.96
CA ARG A 9 76.52 18.57 13.21
C ARG A 9 76.19 19.94 13.82
N PRO A 10 76.97 21.01 13.52
CA PRO A 10 76.70 22.35 14.01
C PRO A 10 75.31 22.90 13.63
N ASP A 11 74.74 22.46 12.50
CA ASP A 11 73.39 22.81 12.05
C ASP A 11 72.27 22.05 12.82
N GLY A 12 72.64 21.25 13.82
CA GLY A 12 71.73 20.47 14.64
C GLY A 12 71.27 19.15 14.00
N LYS A 13 71.66 18.86 12.75
CA LYS A 13 71.32 17.58 12.10
C LYS A 13 72.22 16.45 12.58
N LEU A 14 71.68 15.23 12.58
CA LEU A 14 72.44 14.03 12.89
C LEU A 14 73.04 13.45 11.60
N ALA A 15 74.30 13.02 11.67
CA ALA A 15 74.99 12.29 10.63
C ALA A 15 75.46 10.95 11.18
N LEU A 16 75.19 9.87 10.44
CA LEU A 16 75.79 8.57 10.73
C LEU A 16 77.23 8.58 10.21
N ILE A 17 78.12 8.08 11.05
CA ILE A 17 79.53 7.90 10.73
C ILE A 17 79.91 6.43 10.90
N ASP A 18 81.03 6.04 10.30
CA ASP A 18 81.58 4.69 10.38
C ASP A 18 80.68 3.62 9.75
N PHE A 19 80.85 3.45 8.43
CA PHE A 19 80.26 2.38 7.62
C PHE A 19 81.24 1.20 7.44
N GLY A 20 82.30 1.11 8.25
CA GLY A 20 83.38 0.12 8.06
C GLY A 20 82.94 -1.35 8.19
N ILE A 21 81.73 -1.58 8.73
CA ILE A 21 81.10 -2.90 8.89
C ILE A 21 79.79 -3.05 8.10
N ALA A 22 79.47 -2.11 7.20
CA ALA A 22 78.29 -2.18 6.36
C ALA A 22 78.40 -3.32 5.32
N ARG A 23 77.30 -4.03 5.09
CA ARG A 23 77.25 -5.17 4.15
C ARG A 23 76.00 -5.09 3.28
N GLU A 24 76.11 -5.66 2.08
CA GLU A 24 74.97 -5.97 1.24
C GLU A 24 74.37 -7.30 1.68
N TYR A 25 73.05 -7.33 1.90
CA TYR A 25 72.32 -8.54 2.26
C TYR A 25 72.38 -9.56 1.12
N LYS A 26 72.65 -10.84 1.44
CA LYS A 26 72.68 -11.94 0.46
C LYS A 26 71.69 -13.03 0.87
N GLU A 27 70.70 -13.29 0.03
CA GLU A 27 69.57 -14.20 0.31
C GLU A 27 69.99 -15.68 0.45
N GLU A 28 71.18 -16.07 -0.05
CA GLU A 28 71.64 -17.47 -0.14
C GLU A 28 72.53 -17.97 1.03
N SER A 29 72.65 -17.25 2.15
CA SER A 29 73.56 -17.61 3.25
C SER A 29 72.84 -17.75 4.59
N GLY A 30 72.70 -18.97 5.12
CA GLY A 30 71.91 -19.24 6.32
C GLY A 30 72.51 -18.79 7.67
N LEU A 31 73.79 -18.42 7.73
CA LEU A 31 74.49 -17.98 8.95
C LEU A 31 75.54 -16.91 8.63
N ASP A 32 75.74 -15.97 9.56
CA ASP A 32 76.82 -15.00 9.48
C ASP A 32 78.18 -15.67 9.74
N THR A 33 79.14 -15.50 8.83
CA THR A 33 80.48 -16.15 8.89
C THR A 33 81.43 -15.56 9.92
N VAL A 34 81.07 -14.44 10.57
CA VAL A 34 81.89 -13.75 11.60
C VAL A 34 80.95 -13.13 12.63
N ILE A 35 81.19 -13.38 13.93
CA ILE A 35 80.50 -12.68 15.03
C ILE A 35 80.88 -11.21 14.97
N LEU A 36 79.95 -10.36 14.55
CA LEU A 36 80.15 -8.92 14.37
C LEU A 36 79.05 -8.16 15.08
N GLY A 37 79.43 -7.29 15.99
CA GLY A 37 78.49 -6.51 16.76
C GLY A 37 79.18 -5.74 17.87
N THR A 38 78.68 -4.54 18.19
CA THR A 38 79.06 -3.89 19.44
C THR A 38 78.22 -4.49 20.56
N GLU A 39 78.87 -5.08 21.56
CA GLU A 39 78.24 -5.60 22.78
C GLU A 39 77.21 -4.61 23.34
N GLY A 40 76.03 -5.10 23.71
CA GLY A 40 74.90 -4.28 24.19
C GLY A 40 74.01 -3.67 23.08
N TYR A 41 74.48 -3.57 21.83
CA TYR A 41 73.71 -3.00 20.71
C TYR A 41 73.45 -4.01 19.58
N ALA A 42 74.28 -5.04 19.48
CA ALA A 42 74.14 -6.08 18.47
C ALA A 42 72.86 -6.90 18.71
N ALA A 43 72.15 -7.21 17.63
CA ALA A 43 70.96 -8.04 17.72
C ALA A 43 71.32 -9.49 18.11
N PRO A 44 70.41 -10.24 18.77
CA PRO A 44 70.67 -11.61 19.19
C PRO A 44 71.18 -12.52 18.07
N GLU A 45 70.63 -12.38 16.86
CA GLU A 45 71.02 -13.15 15.67
C GLU A 45 72.50 -12.95 15.29
N GLN A 46 73.06 -11.76 15.52
CA GLN A 46 74.45 -11.41 15.17
C GLN A 46 75.50 -12.09 16.07
N HIS A 47 75.07 -12.73 17.15
CA HIS A 47 75.91 -13.54 18.03
C HIS A 47 76.04 -15.00 17.56
N GLY A 48 75.73 -15.27 16.28
CA GLY A 48 75.85 -16.59 15.65
C GLY A 48 74.57 -17.43 15.71
N THR A 49 73.42 -16.84 16.04
CA THR A 49 72.14 -17.56 16.16
C THR A 49 71.24 -17.43 14.94
N GLY A 50 71.61 -16.61 13.95
CA GLY A 50 70.90 -16.45 12.68
C GLY A 50 71.64 -15.54 11.70
N GLN A 51 71.01 -15.26 10.56
CA GLN A 51 71.52 -14.31 9.56
C GLN A 51 71.06 -12.88 9.90
N SER A 52 71.98 -11.91 9.86
CA SER A 52 71.63 -10.49 10.02
C SER A 52 70.94 -9.93 8.77
N ASP A 53 69.91 -9.13 8.97
CA ASP A 53 69.28 -8.33 7.91
C ASP A 53 68.95 -6.91 8.41
N GLN A 54 68.18 -6.13 7.65
CA GLN A 54 67.77 -4.77 8.03
C GLN A 54 67.07 -4.68 9.41
N ARG A 55 66.47 -5.77 9.90
CA ARG A 55 65.81 -5.86 11.21
C ARG A 55 66.82 -5.92 12.36
N SER A 56 68.06 -6.33 12.10
CA SER A 56 69.18 -6.25 13.05
C SER A 56 69.60 -4.80 13.28
N ASP A 57 69.58 -3.96 12.24
CA ASP A 57 69.82 -2.51 12.37
C ASP A 57 68.70 -1.81 13.15
N ILE A 58 67.46 -2.24 12.98
CA ILE A 58 66.30 -1.74 13.76
C ILE A 58 66.46 -2.08 15.25
N PHE A 59 66.95 -3.27 15.58
CA PHE A 59 67.26 -3.62 16.96
C PHE A 59 68.35 -2.71 17.55
N ALA A 60 69.45 -2.52 16.81
CA ALA A 60 70.53 -1.64 17.22
C ALA A 60 70.07 -0.18 17.36
N LEU A 61 69.13 0.28 16.52
CA LEU A 61 68.49 1.58 16.65
C LEU A 61 67.66 1.67 17.94
N GLY A 62 66.85 0.64 18.23
CA GLY A 62 66.07 0.55 19.45
C GLY A 62 66.96 0.64 20.70
N MET A 63 68.05 -0.11 20.73
CA MET A 63 69.05 -0.07 21.82
C MET A 63 69.74 1.30 21.93
N THR A 64 70.05 1.92 20.78
CA THR A 64 70.61 3.30 20.74
C THR A 64 69.62 4.30 21.32
N LEU A 65 68.34 4.23 20.94
CA LEU A 65 67.30 5.11 21.46
C LEU A 65 67.06 4.90 22.96
N ILE A 66 67.08 3.65 23.42
CA ILE A 66 66.97 3.34 24.85
C ILE A 66 68.13 3.98 25.61
N HIS A 67 69.38 3.79 25.18
CA HIS A 67 70.53 4.43 25.81
C HIS A 67 70.37 5.96 25.84
N LEU A 68 70.00 6.59 24.73
CA LEU A 68 69.82 8.05 24.69
C LEU A 68 68.69 8.54 25.61
N LEU A 69 67.64 7.75 25.82
CA LEU A 69 66.51 8.11 26.68
C LEU A 69 66.78 7.84 28.17
N THR A 70 67.50 6.76 28.50
CA THR A 70 67.80 6.37 29.88
C THR A 70 69.10 6.93 30.41
N GLY A 71 70.04 7.31 29.53
CA GLY A 71 71.41 7.69 29.86
C GLY A 71 72.31 6.53 30.27
N THR A 72 71.83 5.28 30.19
CA THR A 72 72.55 4.09 30.64
C THR A 72 73.07 3.28 29.46
N ASP A 73 74.38 2.99 29.43
CA ASP A 73 74.97 2.12 28.42
C ASP A 73 74.43 0.68 28.60
N PRO A 74 73.79 0.07 27.58
CA PRO A 74 73.29 -1.31 27.64
C PRO A 74 74.33 -2.37 28.01
N LYS A 75 75.63 -2.09 27.87
CA LYS A 75 76.70 -2.98 28.33
C LYS A 75 76.76 -3.12 29.85
N HIS A 76 76.50 -2.04 30.57
CA HIS A 76 76.59 -2.02 32.03
C HIS A 76 75.32 -2.54 32.71
N ASP A 77 74.18 -2.49 31.99
CA ASP A 77 72.92 -3.10 32.42
C ASP A 77 72.22 -3.79 31.24
N PRO A 78 72.55 -5.07 30.97
CA PRO A 78 71.94 -5.82 29.88
C PRO A 78 70.45 -6.17 30.13
N TYR A 79 69.93 -5.94 31.35
CA TYR A 79 68.56 -6.25 31.74
C TYR A 79 67.62 -5.03 31.72
N LEU A 80 68.17 -3.82 31.60
CA LEU A 80 67.46 -2.53 31.65
C LEU A 80 66.19 -2.47 30.79
N TYR A 81 66.22 -3.09 29.61
CA TYR A 81 65.12 -3.07 28.64
C TYR A 81 64.30 -4.36 28.60
N ARG A 82 64.70 -5.40 29.37
CA ARG A 82 64.04 -6.72 29.38
C ARG A 82 63.18 -6.95 30.63
N VAL A 83 63.54 -6.36 31.76
CA VAL A 83 62.96 -6.72 33.07
C VAL A 83 61.98 -5.67 33.60
N HIS A 84 62.14 -4.40 33.25
CA HIS A 84 61.28 -3.31 33.72
C HIS A 84 60.64 -2.53 32.57
N PRO A 85 59.36 -2.13 32.68
CA PRO A 85 58.77 -1.17 31.75
C PRO A 85 59.62 0.09 31.74
N LEU A 86 60.11 0.53 30.58
CA LEU A 86 60.96 1.71 30.42
C LEU A 86 60.32 2.96 31.04
N ARG A 87 58.98 3.05 31.07
CA ARG A 87 58.25 4.13 31.74
C ARG A 87 58.41 4.19 33.25
N LYS A 88 58.80 3.09 33.90
CA LYS A 88 59.12 3.08 35.34
C LYS A 88 60.56 3.54 35.61
N THR A 89 61.44 3.40 34.62
CA THR A 89 62.86 3.72 34.74
C THR A 89 63.19 5.14 34.28
N CYS A 90 62.39 5.72 33.38
CA CYS A 90 62.57 7.07 32.87
C CYS A 90 61.23 7.82 32.85
N GLU A 91 61.12 8.87 33.67
CA GLU A 91 59.99 9.79 33.64
C GLU A 91 59.99 10.61 32.34
N GLY A 92 58.91 10.53 31.56
CA GLY A 92 58.76 11.27 30.30
C GLY A 92 58.52 10.40 29.06
N ILE A 93 58.68 9.07 29.15
CA ILE A 93 58.37 8.15 28.04
C ILE A 93 56.85 7.94 27.95
N SER A 94 56.26 8.20 26.78
CA SER A 94 54.84 7.91 26.53
C SER A 94 54.59 6.40 26.33
N GLU A 95 53.36 5.92 26.59
CA GLU A 95 52.96 4.52 26.33
C GLU A 95 53.24 4.10 24.88
N GLY A 96 53.03 5.02 23.94
CA GLY A 96 53.32 4.78 22.53
C GLY A 96 54.80 4.62 22.25
N MET A 97 55.65 5.46 22.86
CA MET A 97 57.10 5.38 22.71
C MET A 97 57.65 4.07 23.30
N GLU A 98 57.18 3.68 24.49
CA GLU A 98 57.55 2.39 25.09
C GLU A 98 57.16 1.21 24.18
N SER A 99 55.96 1.25 23.58
CA SER A 99 55.53 0.21 22.63
C SER A 99 56.41 0.14 21.38
N ILE A 100 56.89 1.29 20.87
CA ILE A 100 57.78 1.35 19.71
C ILE A 100 59.14 0.76 20.06
N LEU A 101 59.72 1.16 21.20
CA LEU A 101 61.02 0.68 21.66
C LEU A 101 61.00 -0.83 21.90
N ASN A 102 59.97 -1.35 22.58
CA ASN A 102 59.80 -2.80 22.80
C ASN A 102 59.68 -3.57 21.49
N LYS A 103 59.01 -3.00 20.47
CA LYS A 103 58.91 -3.63 19.15
C LYS A 103 60.27 -3.60 18.42
N CYS A 104 61.04 -2.52 18.53
CA CYS A 104 62.39 -2.48 17.96
C CYS A 104 63.32 -3.53 18.57
N THR A 105 63.24 -3.73 19.89
CA THR A 105 64.14 -4.61 20.66
C THR A 105 63.58 -6.02 20.91
N ALA A 106 62.55 -6.43 20.16
CA ALA A 106 61.99 -7.77 20.26
C ALA A 106 63.05 -8.85 19.95
N PHE A 107 63.01 -9.98 20.67
CA PHE A 107 64.03 -11.02 20.53
C PHE A 107 64.07 -11.62 19.12
N ARG A 108 62.90 -11.99 18.57
CA ARG A 108 62.77 -12.54 17.23
C ARG A 108 62.71 -11.42 16.18
N PRO A 109 63.46 -11.48 15.08
CA PRO A 109 63.38 -10.48 14.01
C PRO A 109 61.96 -10.29 13.44
N GLU A 110 61.13 -11.33 13.42
CA GLU A 110 59.74 -11.31 12.89
C GLU A 110 58.82 -10.43 13.73
N ASP A 111 59.11 -10.29 15.03
CA ASP A 111 58.32 -9.48 15.94
C ASP A 111 58.72 -7.98 15.89
N ARG A 112 59.81 -7.65 15.17
CA ARG A 112 60.28 -6.27 14.99
C ARG A 112 59.55 -5.55 13.85
N TYR A 113 59.83 -4.26 13.72
CA TYR A 113 59.48 -3.53 12.49
C TYR A 113 60.20 -4.19 11.31
N GLN A 114 59.48 -4.44 10.21
CA GLN A 114 60.06 -5.16 9.08
C GLN A 114 60.95 -4.26 8.22
N ASN A 115 60.83 -2.94 8.36
CA ASN A 115 61.67 -1.94 7.70
C ASN A 115 61.65 -0.60 8.46
N CYS A 116 62.62 0.27 8.18
CA CYS A 116 62.74 1.58 8.84
C CYS A 116 61.58 2.54 8.53
N LEU A 117 60.84 2.35 7.43
CA LEU A 117 59.69 3.18 7.08
C LEU A 117 58.50 2.92 8.02
N GLU A 118 58.27 1.66 8.38
CA GLU A 118 57.26 1.26 9.36
C GLU A 118 57.58 1.86 10.74
N LEU A 119 58.84 1.79 11.17
CA LEU A 119 59.31 2.40 12.41
C LEU A 119 59.13 3.94 12.40
N LYS A 120 59.56 4.61 11.32
CA LYS A 120 59.41 6.07 11.16
C LYS A 120 57.95 6.51 11.32
N LYS A 121 57.01 5.81 10.69
CA LYS A 121 55.57 6.12 10.74
C LYS A 121 55.03 6.12 12.17
N ASP A 122 55.47 5.16 12.98
CA ASP A 122 55.06 5.06 14.37
C ASP A 122 55.77 6.10 15.26
N LEU A 123 57.06 6.37 15.02
CA LEU A 123 57.81 7.43 15.71
C LEU A 123 57.23 8.83 15.47
N GLU A 124 56.71 9.11 14.27
CA GLU A 124 56.03 10.36 13.94
C GLU A 124 54.68 10.50 14.65
N ASN A 125 54.06 9.39 15.08
CA ASN A 125 52.74 9.41 15.72
C ASN A 125 52.63 8.45 16.93
N PRO A 126 53.45 8.56 17.98
CA PRO A 126 53.47 7.59 19.08
C PRO A 126 52.12 7.48 19.78
N GLY A 127 51.38 8.60 19.86
CA GLY A 127 50.07 8.66 20.49
C GLY A 127 49.00 7.75 19.86
N LYS A 128 49.17 7.30 18.60
CA LYS A 128 48.22 6.37 17.94
C LYS A 128 48.29 4.94 18.52
N LEU A 129 49.41 4.59 19.15
CA LEU A 129 49.65 3.26 19.69
C LEU A 129 49.10 3.05 21.12
N SER A 130 48.64 4.10 21.79
CA SER A 130 48.09 3.99 23.16
C SER A 130 46.86 3.05 23.23
N ALA A 131 46.90 2.08 24.14
CA ALA A 131 45.81 1.10 24.31
C ALA A 131 44.48 1.78 24.70
N VAL A 132 44.57 2.92 25.41
CA VAL A 132 43.43 3.75 25.82
C VAL A 132 42.63 4.29 24.64
N ARG A 133 43.31 4.78 23.58
CA ARG A 133 42.62 5.28 22.37
C ARG A 133 41.96 4.17 21.57
N LYS A 134 42.60 2.99 21.46
CA LYS A 134 42.02 1.80 20.78
C LYS A 134 40.73 1.33 21.47
N ARG A 135 40.69 1.29 22.82
CA ARG A 135 39.50 0.92 23.61
C ARG A 135 38.35 1.92 23.43
N LYS A 136 38.63 3.24 23.46
CA LYS A 136 37.62 4.29 23.24
C LYS A 136 36.98 4.20 21.84
N LYS A 137 37.77 3.93 20.80
CA LYS A 137 37.27 3.76 19.42
C LYS A 137 36.34 2.55 19.28
N LYS A 138 36.74 1.38 19.82
CA LYS A 138 35.89 0.18 19.84
C LYS A 138 34.56 0.40 20.57
N ARG A 139 34.59 1.07 21.74
CA ARG A 139 33.36 1.39 22.49
C ARG A 139 32.42 2.29 21.69
N LYS A 140 32.93 3.33 21.02
CA LYS A 140 32.12 4.19 20.16
C LYS A 140 31.52 3.42 18.98
N GLN A 141 32.30 2.56 18.33
CA GLN A 141 31.81 1.71 17.23
C GLN A 141 30.69 0.78 17.70
N LEU A 142 30.87 0.10 18.83
CA LEU A 142 29.83 -0.78 19.40
C LEU A 142 28.55 0.00 19.74
N LEU A 143 28.67 1.19 20.32
CA LEU A 143 27.51 2.05 20.60
C LEU A 143 26.80 2.50 19.33
N CYS A 144 27.54 2.91 18.30
CA CYS A 144 26.96 3.28 17.01
C CYS A 144 26.28 2.07 16.34
N SER A 145 26.90 0.89 16.33
CA SER A 145 26.30 -0.33 15.79
C SER A 145 25.05 -0.74 16.55
N ALA A 146 25.06 -0.70 17.88
CA ALA A 146 23.89 -0.98 18.70
C ALA A 146 22.75 0.01 18.43
N PHE A 147 23.07 1.30 18.26
CA PHE A 147 22.09 2.31 17.88
C PHE A 147 21.48 2.05 16.49
N CYS A 148 22.30 1.73 15.49
CA CYS A 148 21.81 1.37 14.15
C CYS A 148 20.90 0.13 14.19
N ILE A 149 21.29 -0.91 14.93
CA ILE A 149 20.46 -2.12 15.09
C ILE A 149 19.14 -1.77 15.76
N SER A 150 19.15 -0.97 16.84
CA SER A 150 17.94 -0.52 17.51
C SER A 150 17.02 0.25 16.58
N LEU A 151 17.56 1.14 15.74
CA LEU A 151 16.77 1.91 14.78
C LEU A 151 16.09 0.99 13.75
N VAL A 152 16.84 0.03 13.20
CA VAL A 152 16.29 -0.96 12.25
C VAL A 152 15.19 -1.79 12.90
N LEU A 153 15.40 -2.26 14.13
CA LEU A 153 14.39 -3.02 14.87
C LEU A 153 13.14 -2.19 15.17
N SER A 154 13.27 -0.91 15.49
CA SER A 154 12.12 -0.02 15.71
C SER A 154 11.32 0.22 14.43
N VAL A 155 11.99 0.46 13.30
CA VAL A 155 11.32 0.61 12.00
C VAL A 155 10.61 -0.68 11.61
N PHE A 156 11.30 -1.82 11.72
CA PHE A 156 10.72 -3.13 11.42
C PHE A 156 9.54 -3.45 12.34
N GLY A 157 9.68 -3.22 13.64
CA GLY A 157 8.59 -3.37 14.61
C GLY A 157 7.39 -2.49 14.28
N GLY A 158 7.62 -1.25 13.85
CA GLY A 158 6.56 -0.36 13.37
C GLY A 158 5.82 -0.92 12.15
N ILE A 159 6.55 -1.44 11.16
CA ILE A 159 5.96 -2.08 9.96
C ILE A 159 5.12 -3.30 10.35
N VAL A 160 5.64 -4.17 11.21
CA VAL A 160 4.92 -5.38 11.66
C VAL A 160 3.65 -5.03 12.43
N LEU A 161 3.71 -4.04 13.33
CA LEU A 161 2.54 -3.59 14.07
C LEU A 161 1.49 -2.97 13.15
N HIS A 162 1.91 -2.17 12.17
CA HIS A 162 1.01 -1.58 11.19
C HIS A 162 0.32 -2.65 10.34
N ALA A 163 1.10 -3.58 9.77
CA ALA A 163 0.58 -4.70 8.98
C ALA A 163 -0.34 -5.61 9.82
N GLY A 164 0.01 -5.86 11.08
CA GLY A 164 -0.83 -6.60 12.02
C GLY A 164 -2.16 -5.89 12.29
N GLY A 165 -2.15 -4.57 12.44
CA GLY A 165 -3.36 -3.75 12.59
C GLY A 165 -4.26 -3.78 11.35
N GLU A 166 -3.68 -3.65 10.15
CA GLU A 166 -4.43 -3.76 8.89
C GLU A 166 -5.03 -5.16 8.68
N TRP A 167 -4.28 -6.19 9.06
CA TRP A 167 -4.75 -7.58 9.00
C TRP A 167 -5.94 -7.81 9.94
N GLU A 168 -5.87 -7.30 11.17
CA GLU A 168 -6.95 -7.42 12.15
C GLU A 168 -8.20 -6.66 11.69
N ARG A 169 -8.05 -5.41 11.20
CA ARG A 169 -9.15 -4.65 10.57
C ARG A 169 -9.79 -5.41 9.41
N SER A 170 -8.97 -5.97 8.51
CA SER A 170 -9.46 -6.75 7.36
C SER A 170 -10.12 -8.07 7.79
N ARG A 171 -9.71 -8.65 8.92
CA ARG A 171 -10.34 -9.83 9.52
C ARG A 171 -11.71 -9.48 10.11
N GLU A 172 -11.79 -8.40 10.88
CA GLU A 172 -13.04 -7.89 11.45
C GLU A 172 -14.05 -7.52 10.34
N TYR A 173 -13.60 -6.78 9.32
CA TYR A 173 -14.41 -6.44 8.15
C TYR A 173 -15.03 -7.69 7.51
N ARG A 174 -14.21 -8.71 7.21
CA ARG A 174 -14.70 -9.97 6.62
C ARG A 174 -15.68 -10.69 7.53
N SER A 175 -15.42 -10.70 8.85
CA SER A 175 -16.32 -11.31 9.84
C SER A 175 -17.70 -10.65 9.88
N LEU A 176 -17.77 -9.32 9.69
CA LEU A 176 -19.02 -8.58 9.65
C LEU A 176 -19.82 -8.86 8.36
N LEU A 177 -19.13 -9.16 7.25
CA LEU A 177 -19.78 -9.50 5.98
C LEU A 177 -20.23 -10.96 5.87
N SER A 178 -19.56 -11.88 6.58
CA SER A 178 -19.82 -13.33 6.51
C SER A 178 -20.93 -13.83 7.45
N VAL A 179 -21.81 -12.94 7.93
CA VAL A 179 -22.89 -13.29 8.84
C VAL A 179 -23.98 -14.09 8.09
N PRO A 180 -24.36 -15.30 8.55
CA PRO A 180 -25.36 -16.12 7.88
C PRO A 180 -26.74 -15.46 7.77
N PHE A 181 -27.50 -15.80 6.73
CA PHE A 181 -28.86 -15.30 6.51
C PHE A 181 -29.86 -15.70 7.60
N THR A 182 -29.55 -16.72 8.42
CA THR A 182 -30.35 -17.10 9.59
C THR A 182 -30.38 -16.02 10.68
N VAL A 183 -29.42 -15.09 10.64
CA VAL A 183 -29.37 -13.95 11.55
C VAL A 183 -30.39 -12.88 11.09
N PRO A 184 -31.22 -12.33 12.00
CA PRO A 184 -32.20 -11.30 11.66
C PRO A 184 -31.58 -10.14 10.87
N CYS A 185 -32.27 -9.71 9.81
CA CYS A 185 -31.81 -8.66 8.89
C CYS A 185 -31.30 -7.41 9.64
N ARG A 186 -32.04 -6.93 10.64
CA ARG A 186 -31.66 -5.77 11.47
C ARG A 186 -30.27 -5.89 12.10
N LYS A 187 -29.85 -7.08 12.54
CA LYS A 187 -28.51 -7.31 13.09
C LYS A 187 -27.44 -7.34 11.99
N ARG A 188 -27.74 -7.94 10.83
CA ARG A 188 -26.85 -7.92 9.66
C ARG A 188 -26.61 -6.50 9.17
N VAL A 189 -27.67 -5.70 9.04
CA VAL A 189 -27.60 -4.27 8.70
C VAL A 189 -26.66 -3.52 9.63
N GLN A 190 -26.76 -3.71 10.96
CA GLN A 190 -25.83 -3.10 11.91
C GLN A 190 -24.39 -3.54 11.71
N GLY A 191 -24.16 -4.82 11.40
CA GLY A 191 -22.84 -5.34 11.05
C GLY A 191 -22.26 -4.69 9.79
N TYR A 192 -23.07 -4.57 8.74
CA TYR A 192 -22.66 -3.93 7.48
C TYR A 192 -22.36 -2.44 7.65
N LYS A 193 -23.14 -1.73 8.47
CA LYS A 193 -22.83 -0.32 8.83
C LYS A 193 -21.48 -0.18 9.52
N LYS A 194 -21.17 -1.07 10.47
CA LYS A 194 -19.85 -1.11 11.12
C LYS A 194 -18.74 -1.46 10.14
N ALA A 195 -18.99 -2.36 9.18
CA ALA A 195 -18.02 -2.70 8.14
C ALA A 195 -17.70 -1.50 7.24
N ILE A 196 -18.71 -0.69 6.89
CA ILE A 196 -18.52 0.58 6.17
C ILE A 196 -17.67 1.54 7.02
N GLU A 197 -17.95 1.68 8.32
CA GLU A 197 -17.14 2.54 9.21
C GLU A 197 -15.67 2.08 9.33
N LEU A 198 -15.41 0.78 9.24
CA LEU A 198 -14.04 0.22 9.28
C LEU A 198 -13.28 0.45 7.97
N GLU A 199 -13.92 0.19 6.83
CA GLU A 199 -13.34 0.22 5.48
C GLU A 199 -14.26 0.97 4.51
N GLU A 200 -14.35 2.30 4.67
CA GLU A 200 -15.32 3.14 3.95
C GLU A 200 -15.18 3.11 2.41
N LYS A 201 -14.00 2.70 1.91
CA LYS A 201 -13.63 2.72 0.48
C LYS A 201 -13.97 1.42 -0.25
N ARG A 202 -14.45 0.39 0.45
CA ARG A 202 -14.74 -0.92 -0.15
C ARG A 202 -16.23 -1.05 -0.47
N PRO A 203 -16.60 -1.36 -1.73
CA PRO A 203 -18.01 -1.39 -2.14
C PRO A 203 -18.78 -2.60 -1.58
N GLU A 204 -18.12 -3.68 -1.15
CA GLU A 204 -18.80 -4.92 -0.75
C GLU A 204 -19.75 -4.73 0.44
N ALA A 205 -19.36 -3.93 1.43
CA ALA A 205 -20.21 -3.65 2.59
C ALA A 205 -21.46 -2.85 2.22
N TYR A 206 -21.34 -1.92 1.26
CA TYR A 206 -22.48 -1.16 0.72
C TYR A 206 -23.43 -2.07 -0.05
N LEU A 207 -22.90 -2.97 -0.88
CA LEU A 207 -23.68 -3.97 -1.60
C LEU A 207 -24.47 -4.88 -0.65
N LYS A 208 -23.81 -5.40 0.40
CA LYS A 208 -24.47 -6.22 1.42
C LYS A 208 -25.55 -5.46 2.18
N LEU A 209 -25.33 -4.17 2.43
CA LEU A 209 -26.31 -3.30 3.06
C LEU A 209 -27.55 -3.09 2.18
N LEU A 210 -27.38 -2.81 0.89
CA LEU A 210 -28.48 -2.68 -0.07
C LEU A 210 -29.26 -4.00 -0.21
N GLN A 211 -28.56 -5.12 -0.34
CA GLN A 211 -29.18 -6.46 -0.41
C GLN A 211 -30.05 -6.75 0.82
N ALA A 212 -29.58 -6.42 2.03
CA ALA A 212 -30.35 -6.61 3.25
C ALA A 212 -31.64 -5.78 3.29
N TRP A 213 -31.61 -4.54 2.79
CA TRP A 213 -32.82 -3.72 2.67
C TRP A 213 -33.76 -4.20 1.57
N GLN A 214 -33.21 -4.73 0.47
CA GLN A 214 -34.01 -5.39 -0.56
C GLN A 214 -34.76 -6.62 -0.03
N GLU A 215 -34.13 -7.42 0.83
CA GLU A 215 -34.77 -8.55 1.51
C GLU A 215 -35.93 -8.10 2.43
N GLU A 216 -35.79 -6.96 3.12
CA GLU A 216 -36.85 -6.40 3.97
C GLU A 216 -38.03 -5.83 3.14
N GLY A 217 -37.76 -5.46 1.90
CA GLY A 217 -38.73 -4.91 0.95
C GLY A 217 -39.17 -3.50 1.30
N ALA A 218 -38.34 -2.75 2.02
CA ALA A 218 -38.55 -1.34 2.34
C ALA A 218 -37.21 -0.62 2.43
N PHE A 219 -37.16 0.61 1.91
CA PHE A 219 -35.98 1.47 2.00
C PHE A 219 -36.42 2.87 2.44
N THR A 220 -36.28 3.13 3.73
CA THR A 220 -36.82 4.33 4.36
C THR A 220 -35.99 5.57 4.06
N GLU A 221 -36.56 6.75 4.31
CA GLU A 221 -35.83 8.02 4.17
C GLU A 221 -34.55 8.05 5.01
N LYS A 222 -34.60 7.56 6.26
CA LYS A 222 -33.43 7.49 7.15
C LYS A 222 -32.31 6.60 6.59
N GLU A 223 -32.67 5.48 5.98
CA GLU A 223 -31.73 4.54 5.38
C GLU A 223 -31.11 5.12 4.12
N SER A 224 -31.92 5.77 3.29
CA SER A 224 -31.46 6.46 2.10
C SER A 224 -30.46 7.57 2.42
N LEU A 225 -30.70 8.33 3.49
CA LEU A 225 -29.82 9.41 3.93
C LEU A 225 -28.50 8.84 4.47
N TYR A 226 -28.56 7.77 5.25
CA TYR A 226 -27.36 7.07 5.71
C TYR A 226 -26.51 6.59 4.53
N PHE A 227 -27.13 5.88 3.59
CA PHE A 227 -26.44 5.32 2.43
C PHE A 227 -25.80 6.41 1.57
N THR A 228 -26.58 7.43 1.19
CA THR A 228 -26.09 8.52 0.32
C THR A 228 -24.98 9.32 1.00
N ASN A 229 -25.05 9.58 2.30
CA ASN A 229 -23.98 10.27 3.02
C ASN A 229 -22.67 9.45 3.04
N ALA A 230 -22.75 8.15 3.34
CA ALA A 230 -21.59 7.27 3.36
C ALA A 230 -20.97 7.11 1.96
N TYR A 231 -21.82 6.86 0.97
CA TYR A 231 -21.45 6.71 -0.43
C TYR A 231 -20.81 8.00 -0.99
N ASN A 232 -21.45 9.16 -0.81
CA ASN A 232 -20.95 10.43 -1.37
C ASN A 232 -19.64 10.89 -0.73
N ARG A 233 -19.40 10.59 0.55
CA ARG A 233 -18.12 10.87 1.23
C ARG A 233 -16.95 10.17 0.54
N ASN A 234 -17.19 8.98 0.00
CA ASN A 234 -16.16 8.10 -0.57
C ASN A 234 -16.22 8.02 -2.09
N LEU A 235 -17.09 8.81 -2.72
CA LEU A 235 -17.38 8.73 -4.14
C LEU A 235 -16.13 8.77 -5.01
N TRP A 236 -15.14 9.61 -4.66
CA TRP A 236 -13.91 9.75 -5.44
C TRP A 236 -13.02 8.51 -5.44
N TYR A 237 -13.15 7.63 -4.43
CA TYR A 237 -12.41 6.37 -4.35
C TYR A 237 -13.05 5.26 -5.19
N PHE A 238 -14.34 5.40 -5.54
CA PHE A 238 -15.05 4.44 -6.36
C PHE A 238 -14.73 4.66 -7.83
N ARG A 239 -13.87 3.81 -8.38
CA ARG A 239 -13.52 3.84 -9.80
C ARG A 239 -14.71 3.37 -10.63
N GLU A 240 -15.03 4.11 -11.68
CA GLU A 240 -16.24 3.87 -12.50
C GLU A 240 -16.15 2.60 -13.34
N ASP A 241 -14.94 2.10 -13.62
CA ASP A 241 -14.67 0.87 -14.36
C ASP A 241 -14.62 -0.39 -13.48
N ASP A 242 -14.70 -0.24 -12.15
CA ASP A 242 -14.65 -1.38 -11.23
C ASP A 242 -15.99 -2.16 -11.24
N PRO A 243 -15.99 -3.47 -11.55
CA PRO A 243 -17.22 -4.27 -11.62
C PRO A 243 -18.06 -4.24 -10.34
N GLN A 244 -17.43 -4.14 -9.16
CA GLN A 244 -18.18 -4.05 -7.91
C GLN A 244 -18.80 -2.67 -7.69
N VAL A 245 -18.17 -1.61 -8.22
CA VAL A 245 -18.72 -0.26 -8.18
C VAL A 245 -19.87 -0.11 -9.18
N LEU A 246 -19.74 -0.71 -10.37
CA LEU A 246 -20.84 -0.80 -11.35
C LEU A 246 -22.05 -1.51 -10.73
N GLU A 247 -21.82 -2.66 -10.09
CA GLU A 247 -22.87 -3.37 -9.37
C GLU A 247 -23.46 -2.55 -8.21
N LEU A 248 -22.62 -1.85 -7.44
CA LEU A 248 -23.08 -0.98 -6.35
C LEU A 248 -24.00 0.13 -6.87
N ASN A 249 -23.61 0.78 -7.96
CA ASN A 249 -24.42 1.83 -8.58
C ASN A 249 -25.74 1.27 -9.12
N TYR A 250 -25.70 0.16 -9.84
CA TYR A 250 -26.91 -0.49 -10.34
C TYR A 250 -27.86 -0.87 -9.19
N GLN A 251 -27.36 -1.56 -8.16
CA GLN A 251 -28.16 -1.97 -7.00
C GLN A 251 -28.69 -0.77 -6.21
N ALA A 252 -27.92 0.31 -6.08
CA ALA A 252 -28.39 1.54 -5.46
C ALA A 252 -29.55 2.14 -6.27
N GLY A 253 -29.39 2.25 -7.59
CA GLY A 253 -30.43 2.74 -8.50
C GLY A 253 -31.73 1.95 -8.37
N VAL A 254 -31.64 0.61 -8.44
CA VAL A 254 -32.78 -0.31 -8.26
C VAL A 254 -33.43 -0.13 -6.89
N THR A 255 -32.64 -0.06 -5.82
CA THR A 255 -33.16 0.10 -4.45
C THR A 255 -33.91 1.43 -4.28
N PHE A 256 -33.35 2.53 -4.81
CA PHE A 256 -34.02 3.83 -4.80
C PHE A 256 -35.29 3.85 -5.67
N LEU A 257 -35.25 3.21 -6.84
CA LEU A 257 -36.38 3.24 -7.77
C LEU A 257 -37.59 2.47 -7.24
N TYR A 258 -37.36 1.32 -6.60
CA TYR A 258 -38.44 0.39 -6.30
C TYR A 258 -38.83 0.32 -4.83
N LEU A 259 -37.87 0.52 -3.91
CA LEU A 259 -38.10 0.28 -2.48
C LEU A 259 -38.15 1.56 -1.65
N TYR A 260 -37.76 2.70 -2.21
CA TYR A 260 -37.72 3.96 -1.48
C TYR A 260 -39.11 4.42 -1.06
N THR A 261 -39.30 4.67 0.24
CA THR A 261 -40.60 5.06 0.83
C THR A 261 -40.64 6.49 1.37
N GLY A 262 -39.61 7.31 1.12
CA GLY A 262 -39.56 8.71 1.60
C GLY A 262 -40.26 9.71 0.67
N GLY A 263 -40.52 10.92 1.21
CA GLY A 263 -41.20 12.00 0.48
C GLY A 263 -42.66 11.67 0.15
N ASP A 264 -43.07 11.91 -1.10
CA ASP A 264 -44.43 11.60 -1.58
C ASP A 264 -44.62 10.13 -2.01
N GLY A 265 -43.57 9.31 -1.93
CA GLY A 265 -43.57 7.90 -2.37
C GLY A 265 -43.84 7.70 -3.88
N SER A 266 -43.97 8.79 -4.66
CA SER A 266 -44.34 8.71 -6.06
C SER A 266 -43.23 8.06 -6.88
N PHE A 267 -43.61 7.37 -7.96
CA PHE A 267 -42.62 6.86 -8.91
C PHE A 267 -41.71 7.98 -9.44
N ARG A 268 -42.27 9.19 -9.64
CA ARG A 268 -41.53 10.41 -9.97
C ARG A 268 -40.38 10.67 -8.99
N ASN A 269 -40.65 10.68 -7.68
CA ASN A 269 -39.62 10.93 -6.69
C ASN A 269 -38.57 9.81 -6.66
N ARG A 270 -39.01 8.56 -6.77
CA ARG A 270 -38.14 7.39 -6.80
C ARG A 270 -37.18 7.39 -8.00
N ILE A 271 -37.69 7.69 -9.20
CA ILE A 271 -36.87 7.72 -10.42
C ILE A 271 -35.87 8.87 -10.45
N LEU A 272 -36.24 10.04 -9.90
CA LEU A 272 -35.31 11.17 -9.78
C LEU A 272 -34.16 10.86 -8.81
N LYS A 273 -34.42 10.07 -7.76
CA LYS A 273 -33.40 9.67 -6.78
C LYS A 273 -32.51 8.53 -7.26
N SER A 274 -33.02 7.65 -8.11
CA SER A 274 -32.23 6.54 -8.67
C SER A 274 -31.34 6.97 -9.85
N ASP A 275 -31.77 7.97 -10.61
CA ASP A 275 -31.11 8.44 -11.84
C ASP A 275 -29.59 8.69 -11.72
N PRO A 276 -29.07 9.35 -10.66
CA PRO A 276 -27.62 9.59 -10.53
C PRO A 276 -26.79 8.29 -10.48
N PHE A 277 -27.37 7.20 -9.98
CA PHE A 277 -26.66 5.92 -9.87
C PHE A 277 -26.60 5.21 -11.22
N PHE A 278 -27.72 5.14 -11.95
CA PHE A 278 -27.72 4.57 -13.30
C PHE A 278 -26.82 5.35 -14.27
N ARG A 279 -26.77 6.68 -14.13
CA ARG A 279 -25.85 7.51 -14.94
C ARG A 279 -24.37 7.25 -14.68
N ARG A 280 -24.00 6.76 -13.49
CA ARG A 280 -22.62 6.33 -13.25
C ARG A 280 -22.31 5.01 -13.92
N VAL A 281 -23.28 4.10 -14.00
CA VAL A 281 -23.12 2.86 -14.77
C VAL A 281 -22.94 3.19 -16.25
N THR A 282 -23.83 3.98 -16.83
CA THR A 282 -23.77 4.32 -18.27
C THR A 282 -22.62 5.27 -18.59
N GLY A 283 -22.28 6.19 -17.68
CA GLY A 283 -21.13 7.09 -17.82
C GLY A 283 -19.77 6.39 -17.82
N SER A 284 -19.67 5.17 -17.28
CA SER A 284 -18.43 4.37 -17.30
C SER A 284 -18.01 3.92 -18.70
N GLY A 285 -18.97 3.80 -19.63
CA GLY A 285 -18.75 3.20 -20.95
C GLY A 285 -18.48 1.69 -20.93
N CYS A 286 -18.68 1.00 -19.80
CA CYS A 286 -18.46 -0.44 -19.67
C CYS A 286 -19.65 -1.27 -20.22
N GLU A 287 -19.84 -1.28 -21.54
CA GLU A 287 -20.94 -2.00 -22.22
C GLU A 287 -20.96 -3.51 -21.95
N GLU A 288 -19.82 -4.11 -21.56
CA GLU A 288 -19.72 -5.53 -21.19
C GLU A 288 -20.37 -5.86 -19.83
N TYR A 289 -20.68 -4.85 -19.01
CA TYR A 289 -21.34 -5.07 -17.72
C TYR A 289 -22.79 -5.54 -17.92
N ALA A 290 -23.16 -6.62 -17.22
CA ALA A 290 -24.41 -7.34 -17.45
C ALA A 290 -25.68 -6.48 -17.36
N ASN A 291 -25.69 -5.42 -16.54
CA ASN A 291 -26.85 -4.52 -16.39
C ASN A 291 -26.62 -3.13 -17.02
N TYR A 292 -25.68 -3.00 -17.96
CA TYR A 292 -25.38 -1.74 -18.63
C TYR A 292 -26.57 -1.24 -19.45
N SER A 293 -27.06 -2.04 -20.39
CA SER A 293 -28.23 -1.76 -21.23
C SER A 293 -29.50 -1.46 -20.41
N LEU A 294 -29.71 -2.21 -19.32
CA LEU A 294 -30.81 -1.95 -18.39
C LEU A 294 -30.67 -0.59 -17.69
N SER A 295 -29.43 -0.22 -17.34
CA SER A 295 -29.14 1.10 -16.77
C SER A 295 -29.37 2.23 -17.77
N GLU A 296 -29.05 2.04 -19.05
CA GLU A 296 -29.41 2.99 -20.13
C GLU A 296 -30.92 3.15 -20.23
N THR A 297 -31.64 2.03 -20.15
CA THR A 297 -33.10 2.02 -20.19
C THR A 297 -33.70 2.81 -19.02
N TYR A 298 -33.16 2.66 -17.81
CA TYR A 298 -33.56 3.47 -16.66
C TYR A 298 -33.20 4.95 -16.80
N CYS A 299 -32.05 5.28 -17.40
CA CYS A 299 -31.69 6.67 -17.70
C CYS A 299 -32.67 7.30 -18.70
N LEU A 300 -33.05 6.59 -19.77
CA LEU A 300 -34.04 7.04 -20.75
C LEU A 300 -35.40 7.29 -20.10
N LEU A 301 -35.81 6.39 -19.21
CA LEU A 301 -37.04 6.56 -18.44
C LEU A 301 -36.98 7.79 -17.54
N GLY A 302 -35.84 7.99 -16.85
CA GLY A 302 -35.57 9.17 -16.04
C GLY A 302 -35.62 10.47 -16.85
N ASP A 303 -35.05 10.48 -18.05
CA ASP A 303 -35.08 11.62 -18.98
C ASP A 303 -36.51 11.94 -19.45
N PHE A 304 -37.29 10.91 -19.81
CA PHE A 304 -38.70 11.06 -20.15
C PHE A 304 -39.48 11.70 -18.98
N TYR A 305 -39.28 11.20 -17.76
CA TYR A 305 -39.95 11.72 -16.57
C TYR A 305 -39.54 13.15 -16.25
N LYS A 306 -38.24 13.46 -16.24
CA LYS A 306 -37.75 14.81 -16.00
C LYS A 306 -38.32 15.80 -17.00
N LYS A 307 -38.34 15.43 -18.29
CA LYS A 307 -38.72 16.32 -19.37
C LYS A 307 -40.23 16.54 -19.48
N TYR A 308 -41.02 15.47 -19.38
CA TYR A 308 -42.45 15.50 -19.74
C TYR A 308 -43.41 15.32 -18.56
N VAL A 309 -42.95 14.75 -17.44
CA VAL A 309 -43.81 14.47 -16.27
C VAL A 309 -43.50 15.43 -15.11
N CYS A 310 -42.24 15.80 -14.91
CA CYS A 310 -41.79 16.58 -13.77
C CYS A 310 -41.79 18.10 -13.99
N ASN A 311 -41.74 18.55 -15.24
CA ASN A 311 -41.81 19.96 -15.56
C ASN A 311 -43.21 20.49 -15.28
N ALA A 312 -43.29 21.65 -14.62
CA ALA A 312 -44.56 22.29 -14.29
C ALA A 312 -45.38 22.50 -15.57
N VAL A 313 -46.65 22.08 -15.50
CA VAL A 313 -47.77 22.30 -16.43
C VAL A 313 -47.38 22.90 -17.80
N GLY A 314 -47.33 22.04 -18.83
CA GLY A 314 -47.66 22.42 -20.21
C GLY A 314 -46.55 22.96 -21.11
N VAL A 315 -45.27 22.91 -20.72
CA VAL A 315 -44.20 23.47 -21.57
C VAL A 315 -43.73 22.49 -22.67
N TYR A 316 -43.80 21.18 -22.42
CA TYR A 316 -43.36 20.16 -23.39
C TYR A 316 -44.31 18.96 -23.38
N GLU A 317 -44.87 18.65 -24.55
CA GLU A 317 -45.60 17.40 -24.78
C GLU A 317 -44.67 16.39 -25.48
N PRO A 318 -44.70 15.09 -25.12
CA PRO A 318 -43.87 14.10 -25.80
C PRO A 318 -44.33 13.92 -27.24
N GLY A 319 -43.41 13.99 -28.19
CA GLY A 319 -43.72 13.69 -29.58
C GLY A 319 -43.67 12.19 -29.86
N LYS A 320 -44.08 11.81 -31.08
CA LYS A 320 -44.02 10.42 -31.57
C LYS A 320 -42.68 9.72 -31.36
N LYS A 321 -41.55 10.44 -31.52
CA LYS A 321 -40.20 9.88 -31.28
C LYS A 321 -39.97 9.56 -29.81
N ASP A 322 -40.39 10.44 -28.90
CA ASP A 322 -40.25 10.24 -27.46
C ASP A 322 -41.06 9.02 -27.00
N TYR A 323 -42.30 8.89 -27.47
CA TYR A 323 -43.11 7.70 -27.19
C TYR A 323 -42.52 6.43 -27.80
N THR A 324 -41.95 6.50 -29.00
CA THR A 324 -41.31 5.34 -29.62
C THR A 324 -40.11 4.86 -28.79
N ASN A 325 -39.27 5.79 -28.32
CA ASN A 325 -38.13 5.49 -27.46
C ASN A 325 -38.56 4.93 -26.10
N LEU A 326 -39.62 5.49 -25.51
CA LEU A 326 -40.19 4.99 -24.25
C LEU A 326 -40.69 3.55 -24.39
N LEU A 327 -41.44 3.25 -25.45
CA LEU A 327 -41.97 1.90 -25.69
C LEU A 327 -40.85 0.89 -26.00
N GLN A 328 -39.80 1.32 -26.72
CA GLN A 328 -38.62 0.49 -26.95
C GLN A 328 -37.89 0.19 -25.63
N SER A 329 -37.77 1.18 -24.75
CA SER A 329 -37.18 1.03 -23.42
C SER A 329 -37.94 -0.02 -22.60
N PHE A 330 -39.27 0.02 -22.61
CA PHE A 330 -40.09 -1.00 -21.93
C PHE A 330 -39.89 -2.41 -22.49
N HIS A 331 -39.77 -2.53 -23.82
CA HIS A 331 -39.51 -3.84 -24.43
C HIS A 331 -38.13 -4.40 -24.03
N LEU A 332 -37.09 -3.55 -23.96
CA LEU A 332 -35.76 -3.95 -23.47
C LEU A 332 -35.80 -4.40 -22.01
N CYS A 333 -36.48 -3.64 -21.14
CA CYS A 333 -36.69 -4.03 -19.74
C CYS A 333 -37.30 -5.44 -19.60
N LEU A 334 -38.32 -5.74 -20.42
CA LEU A 334 -39.01 -7.04 -20.41
C LEU A 334 -38.14 -8.18 -20.96
N GLN A 335 -37.23 -7.90 -21.89
CA GLN A 335 -36.32 -8.92 -22.45
C GLN A 335 -35.16 -9.26 -21.50
N GLU A 336 -34.53 -8.25 -20.88
CA GLU A 336 -33.33 -8.45 -20.06
C GLU A 336 -33.62 -9.06 -18.68
N THR A 337 -34.86 -8.97 -18.21
CA THR A 337 -35.25 -9.60 -16.93
C THR A 337 -35.37 -11.12 -17.02
N GLU A 338 -35.33 -11.74 -18.20
CA GLU A 338 -35.30 -13.20 -18.34
C GLU A 338 -33.96 -13.83 -17.92
N SER A 339 -32.85 -13.07 -17.99
CA SER A 339 -31.47 -13.54 -17.77
C SER A 339 -30.95 -13.42 -16.33
N SER A 340 -31.50 -12.54 -15.51
CA SER A 340 -30.90 -12.16 -14.21
C SER A 340 -31.73 -12.68 -13.01
N ARG A 341 -31.69 -14.00 -12.76
CA ARG A 341 -32.47 -14.64 -11.67
C ARG A 341 -31.68 -14.75 -10.36
N HIS A 342 -31.66 -13.69 -9.56
CA HIS A 342 -31.25 -13.74 -8.14
C HIS A 342 -32.45 -13.48 -7.22
N ASP A 343 -32.43 -14.02 -5.99
CA ASP A 343 -33.50 -13.79 -5.00
C ASP A 343 -33.67 -12.28 -4.75
N GLY A 344 -34.89 -11.76 -4.95
CA GLY A 344 -35.21 -10.33 -4.94
C GLY A 344 -35.47 -9.72 -6.32
N ALA A 345 -34.89 -10.29 -7.39
CA ALA A 345 -35.10 -9.82 -8.76
C ALA A 345 -36.55 -10.02 -9.24
N ASP A 346 -37.23 -11.07 -8.79
CA ASP A 346 -38.62 -11.34 -9.15
C ASP A 346 -39.57 -10.27 -8.59
N TYR A 347 -39.37 -9.82 -7.33
CA TYR A 347 -40.21 -8.78 -6.74
C TYR A 347 -39.94 -7.40 -7.35
N VAL A 348 -38.68 -7.06 -7.57
CA VAL A 348 -38.26 -5.84 -8.26
C VAL A 348 -38.84 -5.80 -9.69
N GLY A 349 -38.78 -6.93 -10.40
CA GLY A 349 -39.36 -7.07 -11.73
C GLY A 349 -40.87 -6.86 -11.75
N LEU A 350 -41.61 -7.44 -10.78
CA LEU A 350 -43.05 -7.16 -10.64
C LEU A 350 -43.34 -5.67 -10.37
N LEU A 351 -42.50 -4.99 -9.58
CA LEU A 351 -42.64 -3.55 -9.40
C LEU A 351 -42.41 -2.80 -10.72
N MET A 352 -41.40 -3.18 -11.50
CA MET A 352 -41.16 -2.62 -12.83
C MET A 352 -42.38 -2.81 -13.75
N ASP A 353 -42.91 -4.03 -13.82
CA ASP A 353 -44.10 -4.38 -14.60
C ASP A 353 -45.30 -3.50 -14.26
N ARG A 354 -45.56 -3.31 -12.96
CA ARG A 354 -46.62 -2.43 -12.47
C ARG A 354 -46.40 -0.98 -12.90
N GLU A 355 -45.19 -0.45 -12.73
CA GLU A 355 -44.91 0.95 -13.07
C GLU A 355 -44.97 1.21 -14.58
N MET A 356 -44.46 0.29 -15.42
CA MET A 356 -44.62 0.36 -16.88
C MET A 356 -46.11 0.39 -17.26
N LEU A 357 -46.92 -0.44 -16.62
CA LEU A 357 -48.36 -0.50 -16.87
C LEU A 357 -49.07 0.81 -16.49
N HIS A 358 -48.74 1.38 -15.34
CA HIS A 358 -49.27 2.69 -14.92
C HIS A 358 -48.86 3.79 -15.90
N ILE A 359 -47.62 3.79 -16.39
CA ILE A 359 -47.16 4.77 -17.38
C ILE A 359 -47.94 4.67 -18.68
N LEU A 360 -48.12 3.45 -19.21
CA LEU A 360 -48.91 3.23 -20.42
C LEU A 360 -50.35 3.71 -20.26
N ASN A 361 -50.95 3.44 -19.10
CA ASN A 361 -52.28 3.91 -18.80
C ASN A 361 -52.31 5.44 -18.71
N ASP A 362 -51.41 6.07 -17.96
CA ASP A 362 -51.42 7.53 -17.74
C ASP A 362 -51.13 8.31 -19.04
N GLN A 363 -50.21 7.81 -19.86
CA GLN A 363 -49.81 8.43 -21.13
C GLN A 363 -50.72 8.06 -22.32
N ARG A 364 -51.79 7.29 -22.10
CA ARG A 364 -52.69 6.79 -23.16
C ARG A 364 -53.24 7.87 -24.10
N ARG A 365 -53.50 9.08 -23.59
CA ARG A 365 -54.01 10.21 -24.39
C ARG A 365 -52.96 10.74 -25.35
N GLY A 366 -51.73 10.97 -24.87
CA GLY A 366 -50.65 11.45 -25.73
C GLY A 366 -50.19 10.39 -26.73
N LEU A 367 -50.17 9.11 -26.32
CA LEU A 367 -49.93 7.99 -27.25
C LEU A 367 -50.94 7.97 -28.42
N ALA A 368 -52.22 8.20 -28.13
CA ALA A 368 -53.27 8.27 -29.15
C ALA A 368 -53.13 9.54 -30.02
N ALA A 369 -52.88 10.70 -29.41
CA ALA A 369 -52.70 11.97 -30.12
C ALA A 369 -51.53 11.93 -31.11
N GLU A 370 -50.41 11.30 -30.74
CA GLU A 370 -49.22 11.13 -31.58
C GLU A 370 -49.31 9.93 -32.55
N GLN A 371 -50.50 9.35 -32.70
CA GLN A 371 -50.80 8.25 -33.63
C GLN A 371 -49.87 7.04 -33.45
N ILE A 372 -49.52 6.69 -32.21
CA ILE A 372 -48.85 5.43 -31.92
C ILE A 372 -49.82 4.28 -32.18
N SER A 373 -49.36 3.14 -32.72
CA SER A 373 -50.25 2.02 -33.03
C SER A 373 -50.91 1.44 -31.77
N LEU A 374 -52.26 1.40 -31.75
CA LEU A 374 -53.03 0.75 -30.67
C LEU A 374 -52.58 -0.70 -30.45
N ALA A 375 -52.37 -1.45 -31.53
CA ALA A 375 -51.92 -2.84 -31.46
C ALA A 375 -50.54 -2.94 -30.77
N LYS A 376 -49.62 -2.01 -31.06
CA LYS A 376 -48.31 -1.96 -30.41
C LYS A 376 -48.44 -1.73 -28.91
N VAL A 377 -49.30 -0.80 -28.49
CA VAL A 377 -49.51 -0.51 -27.07
C VAL A 377 -50.19 -1.69 -26.34
N LEU A 378 -51.23 -2.29 -26.92
CA LEU A 378 -51.94 -3.42 -26.32
C LEU A 378 -51.09 -4.71 -26.28
N ASN A 379 -50.21 -4.91 -27.26
CA ASN A 379 -49.24 -6.00 -27.24
C ASN A 379 -48.29 -5.83 -26.06
N LEU A 380 -47.75 -4.63 -25.83
CA LEU A 380 -46.86 -4.38 -24.70
C LEU A 380 -47.54 -4.62 -23.35
N VAL A 381 -48.81 -4.21 -23.18
CA VAL A 381 -49.60 -4.55 -21.98
C VAL A 381 -49.72 -6.07 -21.80
N SER A 382 -49.84 -6.81 -22.89
CA SER A 382 -49.92 -8.27 -22.84
C SER A 382 -48.57 -8.93 -22.56
N GLU A 383 -47.47 -8.37 -23.06
CA GLU A 383 -46.10 -8.77 -22.72
C GLU A 383 -45.82 -8.55 -21.23
N ILE A 384 -46.18 -7.39 -20.67
CA ILE A 384 -46.06 -7.10 -19.23
C ILE A 384 -46.82 -8.16 -18.40
N ARG A 385 -48.05 -8.48 -18.78
CA ARG A 385 -48.84 -9.52 -18.10
C ARG A 385 -48.14 -10.88 -18.16
N GLN A 386 -47.62 -11.24 -19.33
CA GLN A 386 -46.94 -12.51 -19.54
C GLN A 386 -45.67 -12.60 -18.68
N ASP A 387 -44.88 -11.54 -18.67
CA ASP A 387 -43.65 -11.46 -17.89
C ASP A 387 -43.92 -11.55 -16.39
N ALA A 388 -44.87 -10.78 -15.88
CA ALA A 388 -45.32 -10.86 -14.49
C ALA A 388 -45.74 -12.31 -14.12
N GLY A 389 -46.38 -13.05 -15.03
CA GLY A 389 -46.77 -14.45 -14.83
C GLY A 389 -45.62 -15.46 -14.83
N LYS A 390 -44.45 -15.13 -15.40
CA LYS A 390 -43.26 -16.00 -15.38
C LYS A 390 -42.49 -15.90 -14.05
N ARG A 391 -42.65 -14.81 -13.29
CA ARG A 391 -41.89 -14.52 -12.07
C ARG A 391 -42.37 -15.35 -10.88
N ARG A 392 -41.46 -15.77 -10.00
CA ARG A 392 -41.81 -16.56 -8.81
C ARG A 392 -42.38 -15.65 -7.70
N ALA A 393 -43.67 -15.82 -7.42
CA ALA A 393 -44.37 -15.07 -6.38
C ALA A 393 -44.50 -15.88 -5.07
N VAL A 394 -43.37 -16.18 -4.43
CA VAL A 394 -43.31 -17.08 -3.25
C VAL A 394 -43.76 -16.41 -1.96
N GLN A 395 -43.52 -15.10 -1.82
CA GLN A 395 -43.90 -14.34 -0.62
C GLN A 395 -45.28 -13.68 -0.80
N ASN A 396 -46.06 -13.57 0.27
CA ASN A 396 -47.40 -12.96 0.24
C ASN A 396 -47.45 -11.60 -0.48
N LYS A 397 -46.44 -10.75 -0.30
CA LYS A 397 -46.34 -9.45 -0.99
C LYS A 397 -46.16 -9.60 -2.51
N SER A 398 -45.32 -10.53 -2.95
CA SER A 398 -45.10 -10.79 -4.38
C SER A 398 -46.34 -11.38 -5.05
N SER A 399 -47.08 -12.27 -4.37
CA SER A 399 -48.32 -12.85 -4.91
C SER A 399 -49.44 -11.82 -4.99
N ALA A 400 -49.56 -10.94 -3.99
CA ALA A 400 -50.52 -9.84 -4.01
C ALA A 400 -50.21 -8.85 -5.16
N LEU A 401 -48.95 -8.48 -5.33
CA LEU A 401 -48.51 -7.58 -6.42
C LEU A 401 -48.75 -8.20 -7.81
N GLN A 402 -48.48 -9.48 -7.98
CA GLN A 402 -48.76 -10.18 -9.24
C GLN A 402 -50.26 -10.20 -9.57
N ALA A 403 -51.12 -10.42 -8.57
CA ALA A 403 -52.57 -10.37 -8.74
C ALA A 403 -53.08 -8.95 -9.08
N GLU A 404 -52.49 -7.92 -8.46
CA GLU A 404 -52.75 -6.50 -8.77
C GLU A 404 -52.42 -6.20 -10.24
N ILE A 405 -51.22 -6.56 -10.70
CA ILE A 405 -50.81 -6.35 -12.10
C ILE A 405 -51.78 -7.03 -13.07
N PHE A 406 -52.23 -8.24 -12.76
CA PHE A 406 -53.19 -8.96 -13.60
C PHE A 406 -54.55 -8.25 -13.68
N SER A 407 -55.04 -7.69 -12.59
CA SER A 407 -56.27 -6.90 -12.56
C SER A 407 -56.08 -5.59 -13.35
N ASP A 408 -54.97 -4.91 -13.12
CA ASP A 408 -54.67 -3.62 -13.73
C ASP A 408 -54.44 -3.74 -15.23
N CYS A 409 -53.90 -4.86 -15.73
CA CYS A 409 -53.75 -5.10 -17.16
C CYS A 409 -55.11 -5.06 -17.88
N GLU A 410 -56.14 -5.67 -17.31
CA GLU A 410 -57.48 -5.68 -17.89
C GLU A 410 -58.11 -4.27 -17.88
N THR A 411 -57.92 -3.54 -16.79
CA THR A 411 -58.38 -2.16 -16.67
C THR A 411 -57.65 -1.24 -17.65
N CYS A 412 -56.34 -1.38 -17.77
CA CYS A 412 -55.47 -0.62 -18.66
C CYS A 412 -55.86 -0.85 -20.13
N LYS A 413 -56.06 -2.11 -20.56
CA LYS A 413 -56.54 -2.45 -21.91
C LYS A 413 -57.86 -1.73 -22.23
N LYS A 414 -58.84 -1.75 -21.32
CA LYS A 414 -60.13 -1.05 -21.51
C LYS A 414 -59.95 0.46 -21.64
N ASN A 415 -59.14 1.06 -20.76
CA ASN A 415 -58.89 2.50 -20.76
C ASN A 415 -58.20 2.97 -22.04
N ILE A 416 -57.19 2.22 -22.51
CA ILE A 416 -56.45 2.51 -23.73
C ILE A 416 -57.38 2.39 -24.94
N SER A 417 -58.07 1.26 -25.12
CA SER A 417 -58.99 1.06 -26.25
C SER A 417 -60.04 2.18 -26.34
N ARG A 418 -60.69 2.51 -25.22
CA ARG A 418 -61.68 3.59 -25.17
C ARG A 418 -61.09 4.95 -25.54
N THR A 419 -59.85 5.22 -25.13
CA THR A 419 -59.18 6.49 -25.46
C THR A 419 -58.92 6.57 -26.97
N TYR A 420 -58.41 5.51 -27.58
CA TYR A 420 -58.15 5.45 -29.01
C TYR A 420 -59.41 5.53 -29.88
N GLU A 421 -60.51 4.90 -29.45
CA GLU A 421 -61.81 5.03 -30.11
C GLU A 421 -62.30 6.47 -30.14
N ASN A 422 -62.17 7.20 -29.01
CA ASN A 422 -62.55 8.62 -28.95
C ASN A 422 -61.74 9.48 -29.94
N PHE A 423 -60.44 9.22 -30.11
CA PHE A 423 -59.60 9.95 -31.07
C PHE A 423 -59.97 9.62 -32.53
N LYS A 424 -60.25 8.36 -32.86
CA LYS A 424 -60.74 7.98 -34.20
C LYS A 424 -62.09 8.63 -34.52
N GLY A 425 -62.98 8.74 -33.54
CA GLY A 425 -64.27 9.41 -33.70
C GLY A 425 -64.13 10.92 -33.95
N LEU A 426 -63.10 11.56 -33.41
CA LEU A 426 -62.78 12.97 -33.66
C LEU A 426 -62.23 13.20 -35.07
N GLU A 427 -61.35 12.33 -35.57
CA GLU A 427 -60.81 12.41 -36.94
C GLU A 427 -61.84 12.10 -38.03
N ALA A 428 -62.84 11.26 -37.75
CA ALA A 428 -63.91 10.95 -38.71
C ALA A 428 -65.01 12.04 -38.77
N GLY A 429 -65.05 12.95 -37.80
CA GLY A 429 -66.01 14.05 -37.71
C GLY A 429 -65.47 15.42 -38.13
N SER A 430 -64.15 15.55 -38.36
CA SER A 430 -63.46 16.70 -38.95
C SER A 430 -63.23 16.49 -40.44
#